data_AF-A0A1M4NEN2-F1
#
_entry.id   AF-A0A1M4NEN2-F1
#
_cell.length_a   1.000
_cell.length_b   1.000
_cell.length_c   1.000
_cell.angle_alpha   90.00
_cell.angle_beta   90.00
_cell.angle_gamma   90.00
#
_symmetry.space_group_name_H-M   'P 1'
#
loop_
_entity.id
_entity.type
_entity.pdbx_description
1 polymer ?
#
loop_
_entity_poly.entity_id
_entity_poly.type
_entity_poly.pdbx_seq_one_letter_code
_entity_poly.pdbx_strand_id
1 'polypeptide(L)'
;MLNLKKDVFDGILNNDIAMVNKSQYISTLTNDITTIENDYYKPILIVIARAILFIFTIITYITLNISFTILVFIIGWIPIIVVNLLSKNLQGLKSEVSKNQDKFTQKIKDVFAGFEVIKSFNIEKETFEEYKKYNNKLEDSKYAYAKKMVTVDSASYLTGFGAFTVSTLMGVYLTITGKITVG
;
A
#
# COMPACT_ATOMS: atom_id res chain seq x y z
N MET A 1 -12.19 19.04 7.49
CA MET A 1 -12.84 17.72 7.37
C MET A 1 -14.34 17.79 7.67
N LEU A 2 -14.73 18.31 8.84
CA LEU A 2 -16.12 18.68 9.14
C LEU A 2 -16.69 19.62 8.07
N ASN A 3 -15.91 20.63 7.67
CA ASN A 3 -16.27 21.54 6.58
C ASN A 3 -16.38 20.84 5.22
N LEU A 4 -15.50 19.88 4.88
CA LEU A 4 -15.58 19.14 3.62
C LEU A 4 -16.84 18.27 3.53
N LYS A 5 -17.19 17.56 4.62
CA LYS A 5 -18.44 16.80 4.68
C LYS A 5 -19.66 17.70 4.59
N LYS A 6 -19.59 18.89 5.21
CA LYS A 6 -20.64 19.91 5.15
C LYS A 6 -20.80 20.49 3.75
N ASP A 7 -19.71 20.89 3.09
CA ASP A 7 -19.73 21.46 1.74
C ASP A 7 -20.25 20.45 0.71
N VAL A 8 -19.86 19.17 0.84
CA VAL A 8 -20.39 18.10 -0.03
C VAL A 8 -21.89 17.88 0.24
N PHE A 9 -22.31 17.87 1.51
CA PHE A 9 -23.71 17.70 1.87
C PHE A 9 -24.59 18.89 1.40
N ASP A 10 -24.10 20.12 1.54
CA ASP A 10 -24.75 21.34 1.05
C ASP A 10 -24.82 21.36 -0.48
N GLY A 11 -23.79 20.87 -1.17
CA GLY A 11 -23.79 20.70 -2.63
C GLY A 11 -24.79 19.64 -3.12
N ILE A 12 -25.05 18.59 -2.33
CA ILE A 12 -26.06 17.56 -2.63
C ILE A 12 -27.47 18.12 -2.45
N LEU A 13 -27.69 18.91 -1.40
CA LEU A 13 -28.99 19.55 -1.11
C LEU A 13 -29.39 20.60 -2.15
N ASN A 14 -28.43 21.24 -2.80
CA ASN A 14 -28.66 22.27 -3.82
C ASN A 14 -28.83 21.71 -5.25
N ASN A 15 -28.79 20.38 -5.44
CA ASN A 15 -29.01 19.74 -6.75
C ASN A 15 -30.47 19.30 -6.96
N ASP A 16 -30.88 19.24 -8.23
CA ASP A 16 -32.26 18.95 -8.63
C ASP A 16 -32.67 17.50 -8.28
N ILE A 17 -33.87 17.34 -7.71
CA ILE A 17 -34.34 16.10 -7.05
C ILE A 17 -34.39 14.90 -8.04
N ALA A 18 -34.49 15.18 -9.34
CA ALA A 18 -34.59 14.18 -10.40
C ALA A 18 -33.30 13.37 -10.67
N MET A 19 -32.12 13.84 -10.23
CA MET A 19 -30.84 13.13 -10.39
C MET A 19 -30.37 12.41 -9.11
N VAL A 20 -31.20 12.37 -8.06
CA VAL A 20 -30.75 11.96 -6.72
C VAL A 20 -30.72 10.43 -6.56
N ASN A 21 -29.61 9.80 -6.94
CA ASN A 21 -29.35 8.40 -6.61
C ASN A 21 -28.85 8.29 -5.16
N LYS A 22 -29.77 8.20 -4.19
CA LYS A 22 -29.50 8.22 -2.73
C LYS A 22 -28.34 7.29 -2.31
N SER A 23 -28.26 6.09 -2.87
CA SER A 23 -27.21 5.12 -2.57
C SER A 23 -25.82 5.59 -2.99
N GLN A 24 -25.73 6.31 -4.11
CA GLN A 24 -24.48 6.86 -4.61
C GLN A 24 -24.01 8.04 -3.77
N TYR A 25 -24.92 8.91 -3.35
CA TYR A 25 -24.59 10.02 -2.45
C TYR A 25 -24.15 9.56 -1.06
N ILE A 26 -24.83 8.55 -0.50
CA ILE A 26 -24.39 7.93 0.76
C ILE A 26 -22.99 7.35 0.59
N SER A 27 -22.74 6.59 -0.49
CA SER A 27 -21.41 6.05 -0.77
C SER A 27 -20.35 7.14 -0.93
N THR A 28 -20.65 8.25 -1.60
CA THR A 28 -19.70 9.36 -1.74
C THR A 28 -19.42 10.04 -0.39
N LEU A 29 -20.45 10.26 0.44
CA LEU A 29 -20.28 10.90 1.75
C LEU A 29 -19.51 10.01 2.74
N THR A 30 -19.71 8.69 2.70
CA THR A 30 -19.13 7.76 3.67
C THR A 30 -17.85 7.11 3.18
N ASN A 31 -17.76 6.71 1.91
CA ASN A 31 -16.61 5.99 1.36
C ASN A 31 -15.65 6.95 0.66
N ASP A 32 -16.10 7.76 -0.30
CA ASP A 32 -15.17 8.58 -1.11
C ASP A 32 -14.48 9.66 -0.28
N ILE A 33 -15.20 10.34 0.62
CA ILE A 33 -14.60 11.33 1.54
C ILE A 33 -13.59 10.66 2.48
N THR A 34 -13.89 9.46 2.97
CA THR A 34 -12.99 8.71 3.86
C THR A 34 -11.75 8.21 3.12
N THR A 35 -11.90 7.80 1.86
CA THR A 35 -10.80 7.45 0.96
C THR A 35 -9.91 8.67 0.70
N ILE A 36 -10.48 9.83 0.36
CA ILE A 36 -9.71 11.07 0.18
C ILE A 36 -8.96 11.48 1.46
N GLU A 37 -9.57 11.29 2.63
CA GLU A 37 -8.90 11.55 3.89
C GLU A 37 -7.67 10.65 4.09
N ASN A 38 -7.88 9.33 3.97
CA ASN A 38 -6.86 8.35 4.33
C ASN A 38 -5.77 8.23 3.26
N ASP A 39 -6.12 8.42 1.99
CA ASP A 39 -5.22 8.15 0.87
C ASP A 39 -4.56 9.43 0.32
N TYR A 40 -5.11 10.62 0.60
CA TYR A 40 -4.55 11.90 0.14
C TYR A 40 -4.12 12.82 1.28
N TYR A 41 -5.02 13.16 2.20
CA TYR A 41 -4.72 14.19 3.22
C TYR A 41 -3.71 13.72 4.27
N LYS A 42 -3.82 12.49 4.78
CA LYS A 42 -2.85 11.97 5.75
C LYS A 42 -1.47 11.75 5.10
N PRO A 43 -1.36 11.11 3.91
CA PRO A 43 -0.07 10.84 3.29
C PRO A 43 0.68 12.10 2.88
N ILE A 44 0.01 13.14 2.37
CA ILE A 44 0.68 14.39 1.96
C ILE A 44 1.36 15.08 3.17
N LEU A 45 0.68 15.13 4.32
CA LEU A 45 1.24 15.71 5.54
C LEU A 45 2.43 14.91 6.05
N ILE A 46 2.35 13.58 5.97
CA ILE A 46 3.47 12.70 6.31
C ILE A 46 4.66 12.97 5.38
N VAL A 47 4.45 13.07 4.07
CA VAL A 47 5.52 13.34 3.09
C VAL A 47 6.21 14.67 3.40
N ILE A 48 5.45 15.73 3.68
CA ILE A 48 6.01 17.04 4.05
C ILE A 48 6.83 16.93 5.33
N ALA A 49 6.29 16.31 6.38
CA ALA A 49 7.01 16.12 7.65
C ALA A 49 8.32 15.31 7.46
N ARG A 50 8.28 14.26 6.64
CA ARG A 50 9.47 13.45 6.33
C ARG A 50 10.50 14.22 5.52
N ALA A 51 10.08 15.06 4.58
CA ALA A 51 10.98 15.93 3.81
C ALA A 51 11.70 16.94 4.71
N ILE A 52 10.97 17.58 5.63
CA ILE A 52 11.56 18.50 6.62
C ILE A 52 12.59 17.75 7.48
N LEU A 53 12.21 16.58 8.03
CA LEU A 53 13.10 15.76 8.85
C LEU A 53 14.38 15.35 8.09
N PHE A 54 14.25 14.99 6.81
CA PHE A 54 15.38 14.63 5.97
C PHE A 54 16.37 15.78 5.78
N ILE A 55 15.87 17.01 5.54
CA ILE A 55 16.70 18.21 5.44
C ILE A 55 17.47 18.47 6.74
N PHE A 56 16.78 18.44 7.88
CA PHE A 56 17.42 18.60 9.19
C PHE A 56 18.47 17.52 9.46
N THR A 57 18.19 16.26 9.09
CA THR A 57 19.11 15.14 9.28
C THR A 57 20.40 15.33 8.48
N ILE A 58 20.29 15.75 7.21
CA ILE A 58 21.45 16.04 6.36
C ILE A 58 22.29 17.18 6.96
N ILE A 59 21.65 18.27 7.38
CA ILE A 59 22.34 19.41 7.99
C ILE A 59 23.11 18.95 9.24
N THR A 60 22.47 18.22 10.15
CA THR A 60 23.11 17.71 11.37
C THR A 60 24.30 16.78 11.05
N TYR A 61 24.16 15.87 10.10
CA TYR A 61 25.24 14.95 9.75
C TYR A 61 26.44 15.68 9.14
N ILE A 62 26.20 16.65 8.25
CA ILE A 62 27.26 17.47 7.66
C ILE A 62 27.98 18.29 8.75
N THR A 63 27.24 18.85 9.73
CA THR A 63 27.85 19.61 10.84
C THR A 63 28.69 18.75 11.77
N LEU A 64 28.37 17.46 11.92
CA LEU A 64 29.16 16.52 12.73
C LEU A 64 30.45 16.12 12.01
N ASN A 65 30.32 15.47 10.85
CA ASN A 65 31.47 15.01 10.08
C ASN A 65 31.05 14.60 8.65
N ILE A 66 31.67 15.23 7.65
CA ILE A 66 31.36 14.95 6.24
C ILE A 66 31.73 13.51 5.82
N SER A 67 32.83 12.96 6.33
CA SER A 67 33.27 11.60 5.99
C SER A 67 32.33 10.53 6.56
N PHE A 68 31.82 10.74 7.78
CA PHE A 68 30.78 9.88 8.37
C PHE A 68 29.47 9.96 7.58
N THR A 69 29.07 11.16 7.17
CA THR A 69 27.85 11.40 6.39
C THR A 69 27.85 10.61 5.09
N ILE A 70 28.94 10.69 4.31
CA ILE A 70 29.07 9.98 3.03
C ILE A 70 28.90 8.47 3.22
N LEU A 71 29.51 7.91 4.27
CA LEU A 71 29.42 6.49 4.54
C LEU A 71 27.99 6.05 4.91
N VAL A 72 27.33 6.78 5.82
CA VAL A 72 25.94 6.50 6.19
C VAL A 72 25.03 6.61 4.96
N PHE A 73 25.29 7.57 4.08
CA PHE A 73 24.56 7.70 2.82
C PHE A 73 24.72 6.46 1.93
N ILE A 74 25.95 5.97 1.74
CA ILE A 74 26.24 4.74 0.96
C ILE A 74 25.53 3.52 1.57
N ILE A 75 25.61 3.34 2.89
CA ILE A 75 24.95 2.23 3.60
C ILE A 75 23.42 2.34 3.44
N GLY A 76 22.87 3.55 3.51
CA GLY A 76 21.44 3.82 3.33
C GLY A 76 20.89 3.43 1.95
N TRP A 77 21.73 3.37 0.92
CA TRP A 77 21.32 2.90 -0.41
C TRP A 77 21.12 1.38 -0.49
N ILE A 78 21.77 0.61 0.39
CA ILE A 78 21.74 -0.86 0.32
C ILE A 78 20.31 -1.41 0.47
N PRO A 79 19.51 -1.04 1.50
CA PRO A 79 18.13 -1.50 1.62
C PRO A 79 17.27 -1.11 0.41
N ILE A 80 17.46 0.11 -0.12
CA ILE A 80 16.69 0.61 -1.27
C ILE A 80 16.92 -0.28 -2.50
N ILE A 81 18.18 -0.61 -2.79
CA ILE A 81 18.54 -1.47 -3.93
C ILE A 81 17.96 -2.86 -3.76
N VAL A 82 18.10 -3.46 -2.58
CA VAL A 82 17.58 -4.81 -2.29
C VAL A 82 16.07 -4.86 -2.45
N VAL A 83 15.34 -3.89 -1.89
CA VAL A 83 13.88 -3.83 -1.99
C VAL A 83 13.43 -3.63 -3.44
N ASN A 84 14.09 -2.76 -4.20
CA ASN A 84 13.75 -2.53 -5.61
C ASN A 84 13.97 -3.79 -6.47
N LEU A 85 15.05 -4.53 -6.24
CA LEU A 85 15.32 -5.78 -6.97
C LEU A 85 14.28 -6.86 -6.63
N LEU A 86 13.92 -6.99 -5.37
CA LEU A 86 12.97 -8.02 -4.93
C LEU A 86 11.51 -7.68 -5.27
N SER A 87 11.16 -6.40 -5.32
CA SER A 87 9.80 -5.91 -5.60
C SER A 87 9.46 -5.82 -7.09
N LYS A 88 10.42 -5.97 -8.01
CA LYS A 88 10.20 -5.89 -9.47
C LYS A 88 9.04 -6.77 -9.97
N ASN A 89 8.87 -7.96 -9.37
CA ASN A 89 7.81 -8.90 -9.76
C ASN A 89 6.50 -8.75 -8.97
N LEU A 90 6.47 -7.92 -7.91
CA LEU A 90 5.27 -7.73 -7.08
C LEU A 90 4.13 -7.10 -7.87
N GLN A 91 4.46 -6.15 -8.75
CA GLN A 91 3.46 -5.46 -9.57
C GLN A 91 2.76 -6.42 -10.54
N GLY A 92 3.50 -7.37 -11.12
CA GLY A 92 2.95 -8.41 -11.98
C GLY A 92 1.96 -9.31 -11.22
N LEU A 93 2.36 -9.80 -10.04
CA LEU A 93 1.51 -10.62 -9.19
C LEU A 93 0.26 -9.86 -8.71
N LYS A 94 0.39 -8.59 -8.35
CA LYS A 94 -0.75 -7.74 -7.97
C LYS A 94 -1.72 -7.55 -9.14
N SER A 95 -1.21 -7.36 -10.35
CA SER A 95 -2.03 -7.27 -11.57
C SER A 95 -2.78 -8.59 -11.83
N GLU A 96 -2.12 -9.74 -11.62
CA GLU A 96 -2.74 -11.05 -11.77
C GLU A 96 -3.85 -11.29 -10.73
N VAL A 97 -3.63 -10.91 -9.47
CA VAL A 97 -4.67 -10.92 -8.42
C VAL A 97 -5.87 -10.08 -8.85
N SER A 98 -5.64 -8.85 -9.32
CA SER A 98 -6.71 -7.96 -9.80
C SER A 98 -7.52 -8.61 -10.93
N LYS A 99 -6.84 -9.16 -11.95
CA LYS A 99 -7.49 -9.83 -13.09
C LYS A 99 -8.32 -11.04 -12.67
N ASN A 100 -7.81 -11.86 -11.74
CA ASN A 100 -8.55 -13.03 -11.25
C ASN A 100 -9.71 -12.61 -10.34
N GLN A 101 -9.56 -11.53 -9.58
CA GLN A 101 -10.63 -10.95 -8.75
C GLN A 101 -11.79 -10.45 -9.61
N ASP A 102 -11.50 -9.76 -10.72
CA ASP A 102 -12.51 -9.29 -11.66
C ASP A 102 -13.28 -10.46 -12.28
N LYS A 103 -12.56 -11.50 -12.75
CA LYS A 103 -13.17 -12.72 -13.31
C LYS A 103 -14.04 -13.46 -12.29
N PHE A 104 -13.56 -13.60 -11.05
CA PHE A 104 -14.32 -14.20 -9.97
C PHE A 104 -15.60 -13.41 -9.68
N THR A 105 -15.48 -12.09 -9.58
CA THR A 105 -16.62 -11.19 -9.32
C THR A 105 -17.64 -11.26 -10.46
N GLN A 106 -17.18 -11.31 -11.71
CA GLN A 106 -18.05 -11.51 -12.87
C GLN A 106 -18.78 -12.85 -12.77
N LYS A 107 -18.08 -13.94 -12.46
CA LYS A 107 -18.73 -15.24 -12.31
C LYS A 107 -19.81 -15.26 -11.23
N ILE A 108 -19.56 -14.58 -10.10
CA ILE A 108 -20.56 -14.42 -9.05
C ILE A 108 -21.80 -13.67 -9.57
N LYS A 109 -21.62 -12.58 -10.32
CA LYS A 109 -22.73 -11.85 -10.95
C LYS A 109 -23.52 -12.74 -11.89
N ASP A 110 -22.86 -13.55 -12.71
CA ASP A 110 -23.52 -14.47 -13.65
C ASP A 110 -24.36 -15.52 -12.92
N VAL A 111 -23.85 -16.06 -11.80
CA VAL A 111 -24.58 -17.03 -10.97
C VAL A 111 -25.83 -16.39 -10.35
N PHE A 112 -25.74 -15.16 -9.86
CA PHE A 112 -26.91 -14.46 -9.31
C PHE A 112 -27.92 -14.07 -10.40
N ALA A 113 -27.46 -13.63 -11.57
CA ALA A 113 -28.34 -13.31 -12.70
C ALA A 113 -29.05 -14.56 -13.26
N GLY A 114 -28.38 -15.71 -13.26
CA GLY A 114 -28.90 -16.99 -13.75
C GLY A 114 -29.52 -17.89 -12.67
N PHE A 115 -29.75 -17.39 -11.46
CA PHE A 115 -30.10 -18.23 -10.31
C PHE A 115 -31.35 -19.10 -10.55
N GLU A 116 -32.42 -18.52 -11.11
CA GLU A 116 -33.66 -19.24 -11.43
C GLU A 116 -33.45 -20.32 -12.51
N VAL A 117 -32.60 -20.04 -13.50
CA VAL A 117 -32.25 -21.00 -14.56
C VAL A 117 -31.45 -22.16 -13.97
N ILE A 118 -30.46 -21.85 -13.14
CA ILE A 118 -29.64 -22.87 -12.46
C ILE A 118 -30.52 -23.83 -11.65
N LYS A 119 -31.50 -23.28 -10.91
CA LYS A 119 -32.47 -24.06 -10.13
C LYS A 119 -33.44 -24.85 -11.00
N SER A 120 -33.99 -24.24 -12.05
CA SER A 120 -34.99 -24.87 -12.91
C SER A 120 -34.42 -26.04 -13.72
N PHE A 121 -33.13 -25.98 -14.06
CA PHE A 121 -32.43 -27.03 -14.80
C PHE A 121 -31.64 -28.00 -13.89
N ASN A 122 -31.67 -27.82 -12.57
CA ASN A 122 -30.99 -28.67 -11.60
C ASN A 122 -29.46 -28.81 -11.83
N ILE A 123 -28.81 -27.73 -12.29
CA ILE A 123 -27.38 -27.67 -12.66
C ILE A 123 -26.49 -27.00 -11.59
N GLU A 124 -26.88 -27.08 -10.31
CA GLU A 124 -26.14 -26.44 -9.22
C GLU A 124 -24.72 -27.00 -9.07
N LYS A 125 -24.55 -28.30 -9.30
CA LYS A 125 -23.26 -28.98 -9.11
C LYS A 125 -22.24 -28.51 -10.15
N GLU A 126 -22.65 -28.43 -11.42
CA GLU A 126 -21.84 -27.93 -12.52
C GLU A 126 -21.45 -26.47 -12.29
N THR A 127 -22.42 -25.66 -11.85
CA THR A 127 -22.19 -24.25 -11.50
C THR A 127 -21.21 -24.11 -10.35
N PHE A 128 -21.31 -24.98 -9.33
CA PHE A 128 -20.42 -24.98 -8.18
C PHE A 128 -18.98 -25.38 -8.54
N GLU A 129 -18.80 -26.39 -9.41
CA GLU A 129 -17.47 -26.77 -9.90
C GLU A 129 -16.82 -25.62 -10.70
N GLU A 130 -17.61 -24.90 -11.49
CA GLU A 130 -17.13 -23.73 -12.21
C GLU A 130 -16.74 -22.59 -11.23
N TYR A 131 -17.60 -22.28 -10.25
CA TYR A 131 -17.27 -21.34 -9.17
C TYR A 131 -15.95 -21.70 -8.48
N LYS A 132 -15.78 -22.97 -8.11
CA LYS A 132 -14.59 -23.48 -7.43
C LYS A 132 -13.33 -23.26 -8.28
N LYS A 133 -13.41 -23.46 -9.60
CA LYS A 133 -12.31 -23.20 -10.53
C LYS A 133 -11.88 -21.72 -10.53
N TYR A 134 -12.82 -20.78 -10.56
CA TYR A 134 -12.49 -19.35 -10.51
C TYR A 134 -11.98 -18.93 -9.13
N ASN A 135 -12.57 -19.46 -8.06
CA ASN A 135 -12.13 -19.21 -6.69
C ASN A 135 -10.68 -19.68 -6.46
N ASN A 136 -10.37 -20.92 -6.85
CA ASN A 136 -9.02 -21.48 -6.67
C ASN A 136 -7.98 -20.66 -7.43
N LYS A 137 -8.26 -20.22 -8.67
CA LYS A 137 -7.35 -19.35 -9.42
C LYS A 137 -7.09 -18.00 -8.74
N LEU A 138 -8.10 -17.44 -8.09
CA LEU A 138 -7.97 -16.20 -7.32
C LEU A 138 -7.14 -16.43 -6.05
N GLU A 139 -7.42 -17.51 -5.32
CA GLU A 139 -6.68 -17.82 -4.10
C GLU A 139 -5.21 -18.20 -4.38
N ASP A 140 -4.94 -18.92 -5.46
CA ASP A 140 -3.58 -19.23 -5.91
C ASP A 140 -2.78 -17.96 -6.23
N SER A 141 -3.38 -16.99 -6.95
CA SER A 141 -2.71 -15.73 -7.25
C SER A 141 -2.53 -14.85 -6.02
N LYS A 142 -3.50 -14.82 -5.09
CA LYS A 142 -3.35 -14.14 -3.79
C LYS A 142 -2.24 -14.76 -2.97
N TYR A 143 -2.15 -16.08 -2.91
CA TYR A 143 -1.10 -16.78 -2.18
C TYR A 143 0.28 -16.50 -2.76
N ALA A 144 0.42 -16.54 -4.09
CA ALA A 144 1.68 -16.19 -4.77
C ALA A 144 2.10 -14.74 -4.48
N TYR A 145 1.16 -13.79 -4.55
CA TYR A 145 1.39 -12.39 -4.18
C TYR A 145 1.82 -12.25 -2.71
N ALA A 146 1.06 -12.84 -1.78
CA ALA A 146 1.33 -12.75 -0.35
C ALA A 146 2.69 -13.35 0.02
N LYS A 147 3.01 -14.54 -0.51
CA LYS A 147 4.32 -15.18 -0.30
C LYS A 147 5.46 -14.28 -0.75
N LYS A 148 5.33 -13.68 -1.94
CA LYS A 148 6.35 -12.77 -2.47
C LYS A 148 6.43 -11.48 -1.64
N MET A 149 5.31 -10.92 -1.21
CA MET A 149 5.25 -9.73 -0.37
C MET A 149 5.94 -9.96 0.97
N VAL A 150 5.63 -11.05 1.67
CA VAL A 150 6.31 -11.41 2.94
C VAL A 150 7.82 -11.57 2.75
N THR A 151 8.25 -12.10 1.60
CA THR A 151 9.69 -12.22 1.28
C THR A 151 10.34 -10.85 1.12
N VAL A 152 9.67 -9.93 0.44
CA VAL A 152 10.15 -8.55 0.27
C VAL A 152 10.18 -7.83 1.61
N ASP A 153 9.13 -7.94 2.42
CA ASP A 153 9.05 -7.28 3.73
C ASP A 153 10.14 -7.81 4.66
N SER A 154 10.32 -9.13 4.75
CA SER A 154 11.37 -9.75 5.57
C SER A 154 12.76 -9.28 5.14
N ALA A 155 13.04 -9.24 3.83
CA ALA A 155 14.30 -8.73 3.32
C ALA A 155 14.49 -7.23 3.62
N SER A 156 13.42 -6.45 3.55
CA SER A 156 13.41 -5.02 3.89
C SER A 156 13.78 -4.80 5.37
N TYR A 157 13.17 -5.57 6.28
CA TYR A 157 13.46 -5.49 7.71
C TYR A 157 14.90 -5.91 8.02
N LEU A 158 15.36 -7.03 7.45
CA LEU A 158 16.73 -7.51 7.69
C LEU A 158 17.78 -6.53 7.16
N THR A 159 17.60 -6.03 5.94
CA THR A 159 18.55 -5.08 5.35
C THR A 159 18.51 -3.72 6.04
N GLY A 160 17.33 -3.22 6.40
CA GLY A 160 17.17 -1.98 7.16
C GLY A 160 17.78 -2.06 8.56
N PHE A 161 17.54 -3.14 9.29
CA PHE A 161 18.13 -3.36 10.61
C PHE A 161 19.64 -3.56 10.54
N GLY A 162 20.14 -4.27 9.53
CA GLY A 162 21.56 -4.42 9.27
C GLY A 162 22.24 -3.08 8.98
N ALA A 163 21.65 -2.26 8.09
CA ALA A 163 22.14 -0.92 7.79
C ALA A 163 22.21 -0.03 9.04
N PHE A 164 21.14 -0.03 9.85
CA PHE A 164 21.11 0.69 11.12
C PHE A 164 22.20 0.23 12.09
N THR A 165 22.39 -1.08 12.24
CA THR A 165 23.40 -1.66 13.13
C THR A 165 24.81 -1.27 12.68
N VAL A 166 25.11 -1.39 11.39
CA VAL A 166 26.42 -1.01 10.83
C VAL A 166 26.68 0.48 11.02
N SER A 167 25.70 1.35 10.71
CA SER A 167 25.85 2.80 10.91
C SER A 167 26.08 3.17 12.37
N THR A 168 25.39 2.50 13.30
CA THR A 168 25.54 2.74 14.74
C THR A 168 26.92 2.29 15.25
N LEU A 169 27.36 1.08 14.89
CA LEU A 169 28.70 0.59 15.27
C LEU A 169 29.81 1.49 14.72
N MET A 170 29.64 1.99 13.49
CA MET A 170 30.58 2.94 12.90
C MET A 170 30.61 4.28 13.66
N GLY A 171 29.45 4.79 14.06
CA GLY A 171 29.36 6.00 14.89
C GLY A 171 30.05 5.82 16.24
N VAL A 172 29.82 4.69 16.91
CA VAL A 172 30.49 4.35 18.17
C VAL A 172 32.02 4.26 17.98
N TYR A 173 32.49 3.60 16.92
CA TYR A 173 33.91 3.50 16.62
C TYR A 173 34.57 4.86 16.37
N LEU A 174 33.92 5.74 15.60
CA LEU A 174 34.42 7.09 15.35
C LEU A 174 34.42 7.96 16.62
N THR A 175 33.49 7.71 17.54
CA THR A 175 33.44 8.37 18.84
C THR A 175 34.60 7.93 19.72
N ILE A 176 34.87 6.62 19.82
CA ILE A 176 35.97 6.08 20.62
C ILE A 176 37.32 6.57 20.08
N THR A 177 37.46 6.73 18.76
CA THR A 177 38.67 7.28 18.13
C THR A 177 38.78 8.81 18.20
N GLY A 178 37.84 9.50 18.85
CA GLY A 178 37.85 10.94 19.04
C GLY A 178 37.59 11.76 17.77
N LYS A 179 37.12 11.13 16.68
CA LYS A 179 36.84 11.80 15.40
C LYS A 179 35.48 12.50 15.36
N ILE A 180 34.56 12.09 16.22
CA ILE A 180 33.24 12.70 16.42
C ILE A 180 32.89 12.69 17.92
N THR A 181 32.05 13.61 18.38
CA THR A 181 31.51 13.62 19.76
C THR A 181 30.20 12.84 19.84
N VAL A 182 29.82 12.38 21.03
CA VAL A 182 28.51 11.70 21.27
C VAL A 182 27.34 12.69 21.12
N GLY A 183 27.63 13.98 21.28
CA GLY A 183 26.77 15.17 21.16
C GLY A 183 27.62 16.42 21.21
#